data_AF-A0A8T4V385-F1
#
_entry.id   AF-A0A8T4V385-F1
#
_cell.length_a   1.000
_cell.length_b   1.000
_cell.length_c   1.000
_cell.angle_alpha   90.00
_cell.angle_beta   90.00
_cell.angle_gamma   90.00
#
_symmetry.space_group_name_H-M   'P 1'
#
loop_
_entity.id
_entity.type
_entity.pdbx_description
1 polymer ?
#
loop_
_entity_poly.entity_id
_entity_poly.type
_entity_poly.pdbx_seq_one_letter_code
_entity_poly.pdbx_strand_id
1 'polypeptide(L)'
;MKIEILRLNHRISRDKRVSSHVGLTARAFGASKLYYSGQKDSNMEESIKKIVDKFGGPFEIKYCDNEIKLIKEKKKEDFVIVHLTVYGKDFKEFKNKLDNNILIIVGGEKVEPEFYELSDYNLSVGNQPHSEIAALGIFLYDLFGCKTKFNDAKVEIIGMERGKLIKSLK
;
A
#
# COMPACT_ATOMS: atom_id res chain seq x y z
N MET A 1 9.60 12.67 0.22
CA MET A 1 9.55 11.21 0.29
C MET A 1 8.28 10.70 -0.37
N LYS A 2 8.38 9.70 -1.25
CA LYS A 2 7.26 9.01 -1.89
C LYS A 2 7.13 7.60 -1.32
N ILE A 3 5.90 7.17 -1.06
CA ILE A 3 5.60 5.82 -0.60
C ILE A 3 4.73 5.17 -1.67
N GLU A 4 5.22 4.09 -2.25
CA GLU A 4 4.52 3.33 -3.28
C GLU A 4 4.40 1.87 -2.84
N ILE A 5 3.31 1.23 -3.22
CA ILE A 5 3.02 -0.15 -2.83
C ILE A 5 3.05 -1.04 -4.07
N LEU A 6 3.59 -2.25 -3.96
CA LEU A 6 3.48 -3.31 -4.95
C LEU A 6 2.73 -4.50 -4.33
N ARG A 7 1.48 -4.71 -4.75
CA ARG A 7 0.66 -5.85 -4.34
C ARG A 7 0.81 -7.00 -5.34
N LEU A 8 1.50 -8.05 -4.95
CA LEU A 8 1.80 -9.21 -5.81
C LEU A 8 0.59 -10.14 -5.99
N ASN A 9 0.53 -10.84 -7.12
CA ASN A 9 -0.30 -12.04 -7.32
C ASN A 9 -1.82 -11.85 -7.13
N HIS A 10 -2.40 -10.78 -7.68
CA HIS A 10 -3.86 -10.55 -7.67
C HIS A 10 -4.62 -11.59 -8.46
N ARG A 11 -5.65 -12.15 -7.82
CA ARG A 11 -6.58 -13.10 -8.43
C ARG A 11 -8.00 -12.58 -8.29
N ILE A 12 -8.65 -12.25 -9.40
CA ILE A 12 -10.00 -11.65 -9.44
C ILE A 12 -11.02 -12.54 -8.72
N SER A 13 -10.89 -13.87 -8.82
CA SER A 13 -11.84 -14.80 -8.22
C SER A 13 -11.72 -14.92 -6.69
N ARG A 14 -10.51 -14.74 -6.13
CA ARG A 14 -10.20 -14.97 -4.71
C ARG A 14 -10.00 -13.69 -3.91
N ASP A 15 -9.40 -12.67 -4.52
CA ASP A 15 -8.86 -11.51 -3.81
C ASP A 15 -9.77 -10.27 -3.94
N LYS A 16 -11.04 -10.45 -4.31
CA LYS A 16 -12.01 -9.39 -4.66
C LYS A 16 -12.00 -8.17 -3.74
N ARG A 17 -11.85 -8.39 -2.43
CA ARG A 17 -11.84 -7.31 -1.43
C ARG A 17 -10.46 -7.02 -0.85
N VAL A 18 -9.57 -8.02 -0.81
CA VAL A 18 -8.28 -7.90 -0.13
C VAL A 18 -7.38 -6.88 -0.82
N SER A 19 -7.26 -6.96 -2.15
CA SER A 19 -6.44 -6.00 -2.90
C SER A 19 -7.03 -4.58 -2.89
N SER A 20 -8.36 -4.46 -2.91
CA SER A 20 -9.04 -3.18 -2.70
C SER A 20 -8.71 -2.59 -1.33
N HIS A 21 -8.76 -3.38 -0.26
CA HIS A 21 -8.41 -2.92 1.08
C HIS A 21 -6.92 -2.57 1.21
N VAL A 22 -6.02 -3.30 0.55
CA VAL A 22 -4.60 -2.92 0.47
C VAL A 22 -4.46 -1.53 -0.15
N GLY A 23 -5.14 -1.25 -1.27
CA GLY A 23 -5.11 0.07 -1.90
C GLY A 23 -5.72 1.18 -1.06
N LEU A 24 -6.86 0.94 -0.44
CA LEU A 24 -7.50 1.94 0.44
C LEU A 24 -6.69 2.19 1.71
N THR A 25 -6.06 1.16 2.27
CA THR A 25 -5.10 1.27 3.38
C THR A 25 -3.92 2.13 2.94
N ALA A 26 -3.25 1.77 1.84
CA ALA A 26 -2.13 2.53 1.29
C ALA A 26 -2.46 4.03 1.15
N ARG A 27 -3.60 4.34 0.50
CA ARG A 27 -4.09 5.72 0.36
C ARG A 27 -4.29 6.41 1.71
N ALA A 28 -5.02 5.76 2.64
CA ALA A 28 -5.35 6.35 3.94
C ALA A 28 -4.11 6.66 4.80
N PHE A 29 -3.04 5.87 4.66
CA PHE A 29 -1.77 6.08 5.37
C PHE A 29 -0.72 6.84 4.54
N GLY A 30 -1.13 7.50 3.45
CA GLY A 30 -0.28 8.49 2.77
C GLY A 30 0.60 7.97 1.64
N ALA A 31 0.39 6.74 1.17
CA ALA A 31 1.01 6.29 -0.08
C ALA A 31 0.50 7.11 -1.27
N SER A 32 1.34 7.27 -2.29
CA SER A 32 1.01 7.97 -3.53
C SER A 32 0.63 7.04 -4.68
N LYS A 33 0.97 5.74 -4.58
CA LYS A 33 0.70 4.79 -5.65
C LYS A 33 0.54 3.37 -5.15
N LEU A 34 -0.37 2.63 -5.78
CA LEU A 34 -0.45 1.18 -5.71
C LEU A 34 -0.22 0.59 -7.10
N TYR A 35 0.86 -0.16 -7.23
CA TYR A 35 1.02 -1.15 -8.27
C TYR A 35 0.41 -2.47 -7.83
N TYR A 36 -0.24 -3.18 -8.75
CA TYR A 36 -0.68 -4.55 -8.50
C TYR A 36 -0.37 -5.43 -9.70
N SER A 37 -0.06 -6.70 -9.45
CA SER A 37 0.27 -7.68 -10.49
C SER A 37 -0.65 -8.90 -10.44
N GLY A 38 -0.44 -9.87 -11.33
CA GLY A 38 -1.31 -11.04 -11.49
C GLY A 38 -2.39 -10.79 -12.54
N GLN A 39 -3.67 -10.87 -12.15
CA GLN A 39 -4.78 -10.63 -13.06
C GLN A 39 -5.18 -9.15 -13.05
N LYS A 40 -5.27 -8.53 -14.23
CA LYS A 40 -5.75 -7.14 -14.35
C LYS A 40 -7.22 -7.04 -13.96
N ASP A 41 -7.55 -6.16 -13.01
CA ASP A 41 -8.90 -5.97 -12.47
C ASP A 41 -9.36 -4.51 -12.60
N SER A 42 -10.03 -4.20 -13.70
CA SER A 42 -10.58 -2.87 -13.95
C SER A 42 -11.64 -2.44 -12.92
N ASN A 43 -12.37 -3.37 -12.31
CA ASN A 43 -13.40 -3.05 -11.33
C ASN A 43 -12.79 -2.58 -10.01
N MET A 44 -11.69 -3.22 -9.59
CA MET A 44 -10.89 -2.77 -8.45
C MET A 44 -10.30 -1.39 -8.71
N GLU A 45 -9.71 -1.18 -9.90
CA GLU A 45 -9.16 0.12 -10.29
C GLU A 45 -10.21 1.23 -10.25
N GLU A 46 -11.39 1.00 -10.83
CA GLU A 46 -12.49 1.97 -10.84
C GLU A 46 -13.01 2.25 -9.43
N SER A 47 -13.12 1.22 -8.59
CA SER A 47 -13.59 1.37 -7.21
C SER A 47 -12.66 2.25 -6.38
N ILE A 48 -11.34 2.07 -6.51
CA ILE A 48 -10.35 2.90 -5.85
C ILE A 48 -10.37 4.33 -6.42
N LYS A 49 -10.41 4.50 -7.75
CA LYS A 49 -10.50 5.81 -8.39
C LYS A 49 -11.72 6.61 -7.90
N LYS A 50 -12.89 5.98 -7.79
CA LYS A 50 -14.10 6.61 -7.23
C LYS A 50 -13.91 7.12 -5.79
N ILE A 51 -13.10 6.44 -4.97
CA ILE A 51 -12.78 6.91 -3.62
C ILE A 51 -11.82 8.10 -3.68
N VAL A 52 -10.77 8.03 -4.51
CA VAL A 52 -9.84 9.14 -4.73
C VAL A 52 -10.57 10.39 -5.24
N ASP A 53 -11.44 10.24 -6.24
CA ASP A 53 -12.19 11.36 -6.84
C ASP A 53 -13.15 12.06 -5.88
N LYS A 54 -13.60 11.36 -4.83
CA LYS A 54 -14.54 11.86 -3.81
C LYS A 54 -13.82 12.41 -2.59
N PHE A 55 -12.91 11.61 -2.03
CA PHE A 55 -12.24 11.89 -0.75
C PHE A 55 -10.83 12.48 -0.94
N GLY A 56 -10.41 12.72 -2.18
CA GLY A 56 -9.12 13.32 -2.54
C GLY A 56 -7.91 12.39 -2.38
N GLY A 57 -6.74 12.97 -2.50
CA GLY A 57 -5.44 12.38 -2.23
C GLY A 57 -4.69 12.03 -3.52
N PRO A 58 -3.38 12.34 -3.62
CA PRO A 58 -2.58 12.09 -4.81
C PRO A 58 -2.23 10.59 -4.92
N PHE A 59 -3.24 9.74 -5.08
CA PHE A 59 -3.12 8.29 -5.07
C PHE A 59 -3.53 7.71 -6.42
N GLU A 60 -2.61 7.00 -7.06
CA GLU A 60 -2.84 6.31 -8.32
C GLU A 60 -2.84 4.79 -8.12
N ILE A 61 -3.72 4.08 -8.83
CA ILE A 61 -3.66 2.63 -8.95
C ILE A 61 -3.25 2.27 -10.38
N LYS A 62 -2.27 1.36 -10.52
CA LYS A 62 -1.73 0.94 -11.81
C LYS A 62 -1.46 -0.56 -11.85
N TYR A 63 -1.94 -1.22 -12.91
CA TYR A 63 -1.56 -2.60 -13.20
C TYR A 63 -0.09 -2.70 -13.62
N CYS A 64 0.62 -3.69 -13.09
CA CYS A 64 2.00 -4.03 -13.37
C CYS A 64 2.05 -5.44 -13.98
N ASP A 65 2.50 -5.51 -15.23
CA ASP A 65 2.68 -6.74 -15.99
C ASP A 65 4.03 -7.42 -15.73
N ASN A 66 5.02 -6.69 -15.18
CA ASN A 66 6.34 -7.20 -14.85
C ASN A 66 6.89 -6.54 -13.57
N GLU A 67 6.76 -7.26 -12.47
CA GLU A 67 7.10 -6.82 -11.11
C GLU A 67 8.61 -6.66 -10.93
N ILE A 68 9.40 -7.59 -11.47
CA ILE A 68 10.86 -7.54 -11.40
C ILE A 68 11.38 -6.28 -12.09
N LYS A 69 10.85 -5.98 -13.27
CA LYS A 69 11.23 -4.79 -14.03
C LYS A 69 10.87 -3.53 -13.26
N LEU A 70 9.66 -3.45 -12.68
CA LEU A 70 9.25 -2.34 -11.84
C LEU A 70 10.21 -2.14 -10.65
N ILE A 71 10.56 -3.21 -9.93
CA ILE A 71 11.49 -3.12 -8.79
C ILE A 71 12.86 -2.60 -9.23
N LYS A 72 13.39 -3.12 -10.36
CA LYS A 72 14.67 -2.65 -10.91
C LYS A 72 14.63 -1.20 -11.35
N GLU A 73 13.52 -0.74 -11.92
CA GLU A 73 13.31 0.67 -12.28
C GLU A 73 13.25 1.55 -11.02
N LYS A 74 12.51 1.12 -10.00
CA LYS A 74 12.40 1.84 -8.72
C LYS A 74 13.75 1.97 -8.00
N LYS A 75 14.58 0.92 -8.03
CA LYS A 75 15.96 1.01 -7.53
C LYS A 75 16.80 2.05 -8.27
N LYS A 76 16.61 2.21 -9.58
CA LYS A 76 17.29 3.27 -10.37
C LYS A 76 16.76 4.67 -10.06
N GLU A 77 15.55 4.78 -9.51
CA GLU A 77 14.95 6.02 -9.00
C GLU A 77 15.28 6.26 -7.50
N ASP A 78 16.28 5.55 -6.96
CA ASP A 78 16.71 5.61 -5.55
C ASP A 78 15.60 5.27 -4.54
N PHE A 79 14.65 4.42 -4.92
CA PHE A 79 13.70 3.84 -3.96
C PHE A 79 14.35 2.72 -3.15
N VAL A 80 14.12 2.74 -1.84
CA VAL A 80 14.35 1.62 -0.94
C VAL A 80 13.24 0.60 -1.11
N ILE A 81 13.59 -0.65 -1.36
CA ILE A 81 12.65 -1.74 -1.57
C ILE A 81 12.47 -2.49 -0.25
N VAL A 82 11.25 -2.42 0.30
CA VAL A 82 10.88 -3.11 1.55
C VAL A 82 9.89 -4.21 1.22
N HIS A 83 10.21 -5.45 1.51
CA HIS A 83 9.27 -6.56 1.44
C HIS A 83 8.72 -6.87 2.83
N LEU A 84 7.40 -6.74 2.97
CA LEU A 84 6.70 -7.11 4.19
C LEU A 84 6.37 -8.60 4.16
N THR A 85 7.00 -9.34 5.07
CA THR A 85 6.89 -10.78 5.18
C THR A 85 7.01 -11.21 6.64
N VAL A 86 6.23 -12.21 7.05
CA VAL A 86 6.28 -12.77 8.41
C VAL A 86 7.63 -13.43 8.74
N TYR A 87 8.47 -13.68 7.73
CA TYR A 87 9.83 -14.22 7.90
C TYR A 87 10.91 -13.13 8.06
N GLY A 88 10.53 -11.86 7.94
CA GLY A 88 11.46 -10.73 8.02
C GLY A 88 11.88 -10.36 9.44
N LYS A 89 12.85 -9.44 9.54
CA LYS A 89 13.25 -8.83 10.83
C LYS A 89 12.19 -7.84 11.32
N ASP A 90 12.11 -7.60 12.63
CA ASP A 90 11.16 -6.62 13.16
C ASP A 90 11.40 -5.25 12.52
N PHE A 91 10.38 -4.72 11.85
CA PHE A 91 10.45 -3.44 11.17
C PHE A 91 10.86 -2.28 12.09
N LYS A 92 10.58 -2.40 13.40
CA LYS A 92 10.92 -1.37 14.39
C LYS A 92 12.42 -1.12 14.51
N GLU A 93 13.25 -2.12 14.22
CA GLU A 93 14.71 -1.99 14.22
C GLU A 93 15.24 -1.15 13.03
N PHE A 94 14.40 -0.92 12.01
CA PHE A 94 14.79 -0.34 10.74
C PHE A 94 14.16 1.03 10.46
N LYS A 95 13.32 1.58 11.36
CA LYS A 95 12.61 2.85 11.13
C LYS A 95 13.54 3.99 10.70
N ASN A 96 14.67 4.15 11.39
CA ASN A 96 15.67 5.19 11.13
C ASN A 96 16.43 5.01 9.81
N LYS A 97 16.17 3.94 9.05
CA LYS A 97 16.78 3.66 7.74
C LYS A 97 15.79 3.89 6.58
N LEU A 98 14.58 4.33 6.88
CA LEU A 98 13.46 4.44 5.94
C LEU A 98 13.10 5.91 5.65
N ASP A 99 14.11 6.77 5.49
CA ASP A 99 13.94 8.21 5.24
C ASP A 99 13.86 8.58 3.73
N ASN A 100 14.11 7.60 2.85
CA ASN A 100 14.12 7.75 1.40
C ASN A 100 12.76 7.38 0.78
N ASN A 101 12.61 7.56 -0.53
CA ASN A 101 11.44 7.01 -1.23
C ASN A 101 11.38 5.49 -1.03
N ILE A 102 10.19 4.92 -0.83
CA ILE A 102 10.02 3.51 -0.48
C ILE A 102 9.04 2.85 -1.43
N LEU A 103 9.42 1.68 -1.96
CA LEU A 103 8.51 0.73 -2.58
C LEU A 103 8.27 -0.42 -1.60
N ILE A 104 7.04 -0.56 -1.12
CA ILE A 104 6.66 -1.59 -0.16
C ILE A 104 5.97 -2.74 -0.92
N ILE A 105 6.60 -3.90 -0.90
CA ILE A 105 6.08 -5.13 -1.49
C ILE A 105 5.22 -5.84 -0.45
N VAL A 106 3.99 -6.15 -0.83
CA VAL A 106 3.05 -6.99 -0.06
C VAL A 106 2.52 -8.09 -0.96
N GLY A 107 2.41 -9.31 -0.44
CA GLY A 107 2.02 -10.49 -1.20
C GLY A 107 0.99 -11.36 -0.49
N GLY A 108 0.40 -12.27 -1.26
CA GLY A 108 -0.46 -13.33 -0.74
C GLY A 108 0.34 -14.57 -0.29
N GLU A 109 -0.38 -15.69 -0.14
CA GLU A 109 0.06 -16.94 0.51
C GLU A 109 1.42 -17.53 0.06
N LYS A 110 1.91 -17.21 -1.14
CA LYS A 110 3.23 -17.64 -1.62
C LYS A 110 3.88 -16.53 -2.46
N VAL A 111 4.96 -15.96 -1.92
CA VAL A 111 5.82 -14.99 -2.62
C VAL A 111 7.07 -15.72 -3.11
N GLU A 112 7.45 -15.45 -4.34
CA GLU A 112 8.60 -16.06 -5.01
C GLU A 112 9.92 -15.65 -4.33
N PRO A 113 10.93 -16.55 -4.24
CA PRO A 113 12.19 -16.24 -3.57
C PRO A 113 12.93 -15.01 -4.12
N GLU A 114 12.76 -14.70 -5.40
CA GLU A 114 13.41 -13.54 -6.02
C GLU A 114 13.05 -12.21 -5.34
N PHE A 115 11.84 -12.07 -4.77
CA PHE A 115 11.45 -10.84 -4.09
C PHE A 115 12.20 -10.65 -2.77
N TYR A 116 12.64 -11.74 -2.14
CA TYR A 116 13.50 -11.65 -0.96
C TYR A 116 14.88 -11.09 -1.34
N GLU A 117 15.46 -11.57 -2.44
CA GLU A 117 16.77 -11.15 -2.93
C GLU A 117 16.76 -9.74 -3.54
N LEU A 118 15.67 -9.37 -4.22
CA LEU A 118 15.51 -8.06 -4.82
C LEU A 118 15.21 -6.96 -3.79
N SER A 119 14.75 -7.30 -2.59
CA SER A 119 14.42 -6.31 -1.56
C SER A 119 15.65 -5.86 -0.80
N ASP A 120 15.75 -4.58 -0.48
CA ASP A 120 16.83 -4.06 0.38
C ASP A 120 16.58 -4.45 1.84
N TYR A 121 15.30 -4.57 2.22
CA TYR A 121 14.90 -5.06 3.53
C TYR A 121 13.73 -6.05 3.43
N ASN A 122 13.87 -7.19 4.10
CA ASN A 122 12.77 -8.10 4.39
C ASN A 122 12.34 -7.88 5.84
N LEU A 123 11.19 -7.24 6.04
CA LEU A 123 10.72 -6.78 7.35
C LEU A 123 9.40 -7.45 7.72
N SER A 124 9.19 -7.66 9.01
CA SER A 124 7.99 -8.27 9.57
C SER A 124 7.28 -7.29 10.50
N VAL A 125 5.96 -7.41 10.55
CA VAL A 125 5.12 -6.80 11.58
C VAL A 125 4.74 -7.91 12.55
N GLY A 126 5.75 -8.37 13.30
CA GLY A 126 5.67 -9.63 14.03
C GLY A 126 5.79 -10.85 13.11
N ASN A 127 6.18 -11.99 13.69
CA ASN A 127 6.50 -13.22 12.96
C ASN A 127 5.39 -14.28 13.07
N GLN A 128 4.13 -13.86 13.15
CA GLN A 128 2.96 -14.75 13.13
C GLN A 128 2.19 -14.62 11.82
N PRO A 129 1.62 -15.70 11.25
CA PRO A 129 0.88 -15.63 10.00
C PRO A 129 -0.40 -14.81 10.19
N HIS A 130 -0.53 -13.71 9.45
CA HIS A 130 -1.71 -12.85 9.43
C HIS A 130 -1.88 -12.17 8.06
N SER A 131 -2.68 -11.10 7.98
CA SER A 131 -2.99 -10.41 6.72
C SER A 131 -1.92 -9.41 6.31
N GLU A 132 -1.69 -9.31 5.00
CA GLU A 132 -0.95 -8.26 4.33
C GLU A 132 -1.55 -6.86 4.55
N ILE A 133 -2.88 -6.75 4.75
CA ILE A 133 -3.54 -5.49 5.07
C ILE A 133 -3.12 -5.02 6.47
N ALA A 134 -3.07 -5.95 7.43
CA ALA A 134 -2.66 -5.63 8.80
C ALA A 134 -1.18 -5.26 8.86
N ALA A 135 -0.31 -6.03 8.17
CA ALA A 135 1.11 -5.72 8.05
C ALA A 135 1.31 -4.30 7.48
N LEU A 136 0.67 -4.01 6.34
CA LEU A 136 0.81 -2.71 5.67
C LEU A 136 0.28 -1.56 6.54
N GLY A 137 -0.90 -1.74 7.14
CA GLY A 137 -1.54 -0.71 7.96
C GLY A 137 -0.71 -0.35 9.20
N ILE A 138 -0.22 -1.35 9.94
CA ILE A 138 0.62 -1.12 11.12
C ILE A 138 1.95 -0.49 10.72
N PHE A 139 2.60 -1.02 9.67
CA PHE A 139 3.88 -0.51 9.18
C PHE A 139 3.78 0.97 8.77
N LEU A 140 2.76 1.32 7.97
CA LEU A 140 2.57 2.70 7.52
C LEU A 140 2.11 3.63 8.65
N TYR A 141 1.21 3.19 9.53
CA TYR A 141 0.74 4.03 10.64
C TYR A 141 1.87 4.39 11.59
N ASP A 142 2.70 3.41 11.94
CA ASP A 142 3.79 3.60 12.88
C ASP A 142 4.90 4.52 12.31
N LEU A 143 5.16 4.46 11.00
CA LEU A 143 6.16 5.31 10.35
C LEU A 143 5.63 6.71 9.97
N PHE A 144 4.38 6.81 9.51
CA PHE A 144 3.87 7.99 8.80
C PHE A 144 2.55 8.53 9.34
N GLY A 145 1.91 7.83 10.28
CA GLY A 145 0.58 8.14 10.77
C GLY A 145 -0.51 7.95 9.70
N CYS A 146 -1.71 8.47 9.97
CA CYS A 146 -2.83 8.46 9.03
C CYS A 146 -3.10 9.85 8.45
N LYS A 147 -3.58 9.89 7.21
CA LYS A 147 -4.10 11.14 6.62
C LYS A 147 -5.52 11.36 7.12
N THR A 148 -5.74 12.51 7.75
CA THR A 148 -7.06 12.92 8.23
C THR A 148 -7.83 13.72 7.18
N LYS A 149 -7.12 14.38 6.24
CA LYS A 149 -7.69 15.21 5.17
C LYS A 149 -6.83 15.15 3.92
N PHE A 150 -7.45 15.43 2.78
CA PHE A 150 -6.77 15.69 1.51
C PHE A 150 -7.27 17.02 0.94
N ASN A 151 -6.36 17.84 0.41
CA ASN A 151 -6.67 19.20 -0.03
C ASN A 151 -7.60 19.26 -1.24
N ASP A 152 -7.59 18.21 -2.06
CA ASP A 152 -8.38 18.03 -3.28
C ASP A 152 -9.67 17.22 -3.04
N ALA A 153 -10.01 16.94 -1.78
CA ALA A 153 -11.22 16.19 -1.43
C ALA A 153 -12.49 17.01 -1.72
N LYS A 154 -13.50 16.36 -2.32
CA LYS A 154 -14.85 16.93 -2.51
C LYS A 154 -15.75 16.69 -1.30
N VAL A 155 -15.44 15.64 -0.53
CA VAL A 155 -16.14 15.32 0.71
C VAL A 155 -15.14 14.95 1.81
N GLU A 156 -15.49 15.29 3.04
CA GLU A 156 -14.72 14.96 4.24
C GLU A 156 -15.62 14.25 5.26
N ILE A 157 -15.08 13.23 5.94
CA ILE A 157 -15.74 12.59 7.08
C ILE A 157 -15.37 13.38 8.34
N ILE A 158 -16.36 13.86 9.07
CA ILE A 158 -16.16 14.53 10.35
C ILE A 158 -16.27 13.48 11.45
N GLY A 159 -15.20 13.34 12.25
CA GLY A 159 -15.18 12.45 13.40
C GLY A 159 -16.24 12.84 14.42
N MET A 160 -17.08 11.89 14.81
CA MET A 160 -18.12 12.07 15.82
C MET A 160 -18.06 10.93 16.82
N GLU A 161 -18.31 11.21 18.10
CA GLU A 161 -18.44 10.17 19.13
C GLU A 161 -19.63 9.25 18.81
N ARG A 162 -20.74 9.81 18.31
CA ARG A 162 -21.95 9.09 17.90
C ARG A 162 -22.54 9.69 16.63
N GLY A 163 -22.88 8.84 15.67
CA GLY A 163 -23.48 9.25 14.39
C GLY A 163 -22.50 9.22 13.23
N LYS A 164 -22.93 9.77 12.09
CA LYS A 164 -22.17 9.82 10.84
C LYS A 164 -22.37 11.19 10.21
N LEU A 165 -21.29 11.93 9.98
CA LEU A 165 -21.33 13.21 9.30
C LEU A 165 -20.34 13.23 8.14
N ILE A 166 -20.85 13.48 6.95
CA ILE A 166 -20.08 13.70 5.73
C ILE A 166 -20.37 15.13 5.28
N LYS A 167 -19.32 15.94 5.14
CA LYS A 167 -19.43 17.33 4.70
C LYS A 167 -18.93 17.46 3.27
N SER A 168 -19.72 18.09 2.40
CA SER A 168 -19.23 18.50 1.08
C SER A 168 -18.29 19.70 1.25
N LEU A 169 -17.10 19.59 0.67
CA LEU A 169 -16.16 20.69 0.49
C LEU A 169 -16.50 21.29 -0.88
N LYS A 170 -16.91 22.57 -0.88
CA LYS A 170 -17.27 23.28 -2.11
C LYS A 170 -16.04 23.49 -2.99
#